data_AF-A0A2D0AHM8-F1
#
_entry.id   AF-A0A2D0AHM8-F1
#
_cell.length_a   1.000
_cell.length_b   1.000
_cell.length_c   1.000
_cell.angle_alpha   90.00
_cell.angle_beta   90.00
_cell.angle_gamma   90.00
#
_symmetry.space_group_name_H-M   'P 1'
#
loop_
_entity.id
_entity.type
_entity.pdbx_description
1 polymer ?
#
loop_
_entity_poly.entity_id
_entity_poly.type
_entity_poly.pdbx_seq_one_letter_code
_entity_poly.pdbx_strand_id
1 'polypeptide(L)'
;MIDISTLKNWFKKGLKPTQEQFWEWMDSYWHKKEKIPIEKIEGIDPILQTINTLNERNHLIIKTRELQIFKVAPNSNNNILEIGDFVQGFVEEQFINATYNGGDSTKLTSYGIYN
;
A
#
# COMPACT_ATOMS: atom_id res chain seq x y z
N MET A 1 14.85 22.56 -15.41
CA MET A 1 14.14 23.66 -14.72
C MET A 1 15.20 24.64 -14.26
N ILE A 2 15.02 25.92 -14.55
CA ILE A 2 15.97 26.95 -14.14
C ILE A 2 15.77 27.23 -12.66
N ASP A 3 16.89 27.40 -11.95
CA ASP A 3 16.83 27.70 -10.53
C ASP A 3 16.21 29.08 -10.29
N ILE A 4 15.40 29.19 -9.23
CA ILE A 4 14.73 30.44 -8.86
C ILE A 4 15.72 31.59 -8.61
N SER A 5 16.95 31.29 -8.19
CA SER A 5 18.02 32.29 -8.02
C SER A 5 18.49 32.87 -9.35
N THR A 6 18.57 32.06 -10.40
CA THR A 6 18.90 32.49 -11.76
C THR A 6 17.77 33.37 -12.32
N LEU A 7 16.51 32.97 -12.14
CA LEU A 7 15.36 33.79 -12.51
C LEU A 7 15.40 35.15 -11.78
N LYS A 8 15.61 35.16 -10.46
CA LYS A 8 15.70 36.41 -9.68
C LYS A 8 16.80 37.36 -10.16
N ASN A 9 17.88 36.85 -10.74
CA ASN A 9 18.95 37.67 -11.29
C ASN A 9 18.53 38.42 -12.57
N TRP A 10 17.70 37.84 -13.42
CA TRP A 10 17.22 38.48 -14.65
C TRP A 10 16.21 39.60 -14.40
N PHE A 11 15.46 39.52 -13.31
CA PHE A 11 14.39 40.47 -12.95
C PHE A 11 14.78 41.47 -11.85
N LYS A 12 16.08 41.74 -11.64
CA LYS A 12 16.50 42.79 -10.71
C LYS A 12 16.10 44.17 -11.21
N LYS A 13 15.93 45.11 -10.27
CA LYS A 13 15.60 46.51 -10.58
C LYS A 13 16.60 47.08 -11.60
N GLY A 14 16.07 47.61 -12.70
CA GLY A 14 16.87 48.22 -13.77
C GLY A 14 17.41 47.22 -14.81
N LEU A 15 17.21 45.92 -14.62
CA LEU A 15 17.50 44.91 -15.64
C LEU A 15 16.24 44.56 -16.42
N LYS A 16 16.42 44.36 -17.73
CA LYS A 16 15.39 43.84 -18.64
C LYS A 16 15.87 42.48 -19.15
N PRO A 17 15.13 41.39 -18.92
CA PRO A 17 15.49 40.09 -19.47
C PRO A 17 15.44 40.12 -20.99
N THR A 18 16.25 39.27 -21.64
CA THR A 18 16.12 39.00 -23.07
C THR A 18 14.82 38.25 -23.37
N GLN A 19 14.46 38.13 -24.65
CA GLN A 19 13.30 37.35 -25.07
C GLN A 19 13.42 35.89 -24.60
N GLU A 20 14.59 35.29 -24.78
CA GLU A 20 14.87 33.91 -24.40
C GLU A 20 14.74 33.72 -22.87
N GLN A 21 15.32 34.63 -22.09
CA GLN A 21 15.19 34.62 -20.62
C GLN A 21 13.74 34.77 -20.16
N PHE A 22 12.94 35.53 -20.89
CA PHE A 22 11.52 35.69 -20.62
C PHE A 22 10.73 34.42 -20.94
N TRP A 23 11.04 33.74 -22.05
CA TRP A 23 10.43 32.44 -22.36
C TRP A 23 10.81 31.36 -21.35
N GLU A 24 12.08 31.28 -20.97
CA GLU A 24 12.55 30.35 -19.95
C GLU A 24 11.88 30.57 -18.58
N TRP A 25 11.52 31.82 -18.25
CA TRP A 25 10.71 32.11 -17.06
C TRP A 25 9.29 31.56 -17.18
N MET A 26 8.64 31.71 -18.33
CA MET A 26 7.28 31.20 -18.56
C MET A 26 7.25 29.67 -18.48
N ASP A 27 8.24 29.01 -19.10
CA ASP A 27 8.37 27.55 -19.14
C ASP A 27 8.78 26.93 -17.78
N SER A 28 9.20 27.76 -16.82
CA SER A 28 9.56 27.31 -15.47
C SER A 28 8.34 27.02 -14.58
N TYR A 29 7.13 27.37 -15.00
CA TYR A 29 5.89 27.09 -14.26
C TYR A 29 4.95 26.19 -15.05
N TRP A 30 4.20 25.36 -14.35
CA TRP A 30 3.09 24.61 -14.95
C TRP A 30 1.95 25.56 -15.34
N HIS A 31 1.51 25.51 -16.59
CA HIS A 31 0.35 26.28 -17.01
C HIS A 31 -0.95 25.59 -16.52
N LYS A 32 -1.99 26.38 -16.22
CA LYS A 32 -3.25 25.89 -15.62
C LYS A 32 -3.95 24.75 -16.39
N LYS A 33 -3.66 24.59 -17.68
CA LYS A 33 -4.24 23.54 -18.54
C LYS A 33 -3.33 22.32 -18.71
N GLU A 34 -2.13 22.36 -18.15
CA GLU A 34 -1.18 21.27 -18.23
C GLU A 34 -1.43 20.26 -17.11
N LYS A 35 -1.15 19.00 -17.43
CA LYS A 35 -1.21 17.92 -16.44
C LYS A 35 0.10 17.90 -15.68
N ILE A 36 0.02 17.88 -14.35
CA ILE A 36 1.17 17.69 -13.48
C ILE A 36 1.42 16.18 -13.35
N PRO A 37 2.61 15.66 -13.74
CA PRO A 37 2.96 14.25 -13.54
C PRO A 37 2.98 13.91 -12.06
N ILE A 38 2.49 12.71 -11.71
CA ILE A 38 2.38 12.25 -10.33
C ILE A 38 3.75 12.21 -9.62
N GLU A 39 4.80 11.87 -10.36
CA GLU A 39 6.21 11.83 -9.92
C GLU A 39 6.77 13.18 -9.46
N LYS A 40 6.10 14.29 -9.82
CA LYS A 40 6.50 15.65 -9.45
C LYS A 40 5.74 16.21 -8.26
N ILE A 41 4.82 15.43 -7.67
CA ILE A 41 4.02 15.83 -6.52
C ILE A 41 4.70 15.32 -5.26
N GLU A 42 5.28 16.22 -4.48
CA GLU A 42 5.87 15.89 -3.18
C GLU A 42 4.79 15.38 -2.21
N GLY A 43 5.11 14.32 -1.47
CA GLY A 43 4.19 13.74 -0.48
C GLY A 43 3.09 12.83 -1.07
N ILE A 44 3.13 12.51 -2.36
CA ILE A 44 2.17 11.58 -2.97
C ILE A 44 2.44 10.12 -2.62
N ASP A 45 3.70 9.74 -2.42
CA ASP A 45 4.13 8.38 -2.09
C ASP A 45 3.42 7.79 -0.85
N PRO A 46 3.35 8.46 0.32
CA PRO A 46 2.65 7.91 1.48
C PRO A 46 1.13 7.74 1.24
N ILE A 47 0.54 8.59 0.39
CA ILE A 47 -0.88 8.47 0.01
C ILE A 47 -1.08 7.24 -0.87
N LEU A 48 -0.21 7.02 -1.86
CA LEU A 48 -0.27 5.85 -2.74
C LEU A 48 -0.08 4.55 -1.96
N GLN A 49 0.85 4.51 -1.01
CA GLN A 49 1.03 3.36 -0.12
C GLN A 49 -0.24 3.07 0.70
N THR A 50 -0.86 4.12 1.25
CA THR A 50 -2.11 3.99 2.00
C THR A 50 -3.24 3.43 1.12
N ILE A 51 -3.39 3.92 -0.11
CA ILE A 51 -4.40 3.43 -1.05
C ILE A 51 -4.16 1.95 -1.39
N ASN A 52 -2.91 1.55 -1.64
CA ASN A 52 -2.57 0.17 -1.96
C ASN A 52 -2.89 -0.77 -0.79
N THR A 53 -2.52 -0.40 0.45
CA THR A 53 -2.85 -1.20 1.65
C THR A 53 -4.35 -1.29 1.91
N LEU A 54 -5.14 -0.26 1.56
CA LEU A 54 -6.61 -0.31 1.64
C LEU A 54 -7.20 -1.24 0.58
N ASN A 55 -6.66 -1.26 -0.63
CA ASN A 55 -7.12 -2.18 -1.67
C ASN A 55 -6.78 -3.63 -1.36
N GLU A 56 -5.65 -3.90 -0.70
CA GLU A 56 -5.30 -5.22 -0.18
C GLU A 56 -6.25 -5.70 0.95
N ARG A 57 -6.96 -4.77 1.61
CA ARG A 57 -7.99 -5.12 2.59
C ARG A 57 -9.30 -5.58 1.97
N ASN A 58 -9.48 -5.58 0.65
CA ASN A 58 -10.62 -6.23 0.01
C ASN A 58 -10.43 -7.77 -0.06
N HIS A 59 -10.23 -8.40 1.09
CA HIS A 59 -9.91 -9.82 1.29
C HIS A 59 -11.14 -10.74 1.24
N LEU A 60 -12.13 -10.47 0.40
CA LEU A 60 -13.24 -11.42 0.20
C LEU A 60 -12.86 -12.63 -0.68
N ILE A 61 -11.58 -12.72 -1.08
CA ILE A 61 -11.02 -13.86 -1.81
C ILE A 61 -9.82 -14.37 -1.01
N ILE A 62 -10.05 -15.36 -0.15
CA ILE A 62 -8.98 -16.14 0.48
C ILE A 62 -8.32 -16.97 -0.63
N LYS A 63 -7.00 -16.93 -0.79
CA LYS A 63 -6.36 -17.74 -1.85
C LYS A 63 -6.54 -19.22 -1.50
N THR A 64 -6.67 -20.06 -2.52
CA THR A 64 -6.75 -21.52 -2.33
C THR A 64 -5.60 -22.01 -1.46
N ARG A 65 -5.90 -22.79 -0.41
CA ARG A 65 -4.97 -23.28 0.63
C ARG A 65 -4.55 -22.26 1.70
N GLU A 66 -5.15 -21.06 1.73
CA GLU A 66 -5.05 -20.17 2.89
C GLU A 66 -6.21 -20.42 3.87
N LEU A 67 -5.93 -20.30 5.17
CA LEU A 67 -6.92 -20.45 6.24
C LEU A 67 -7.32 -19.07 6.77
N GLN A 68 -8.62 -18.86 6.98
CA GLN A 68 -9.09 -17.76 7.79
C GLN A 68 -8.90 -18.12 9.26
N ILE A 69 -8.18 -17.28 10.01
CA ILE A 69 -7.84 -17.49 11.41
C ILE A 69 -8.66 -16.53 12.27
N PHE A 70 -9.33 -17.07 13.28
CA PHE A 70 -10.07 -16.34 14.28
C PHE A 70 -9.42 -16.55 15.64
N LYS A 71 -8.96 -15.46 16.24
CA LYS A 71 -8.34 -15.47 17.56
C LYS A 71 -9.37 -15.79 18.63
N VAL A 72 -9.09 -16.81 19.42
CA VAL A 72 -9.89 -17.20 20.58
C VAL A 72 -9.10 -16.82 21.83
N ALA A 73 -9.73 -16.07 22.74
CA ALA A 73 -9.08 -15.68 23.99
C ALA A 73 -8.54 -16.92 24.73
N PRO A 74 -7.28 -16.90 25.21
CA PRO A 74 -6.43 -15.72 25.44
C PRO A 74 -5.50 -15.32 24.29
N ASN A 75 -5.59 -15.96 23.12
CA ASN A 75 -4.69 -15.70 21.99
C ASN A 75 -4.86 -14.27 21.46
N SER A 76 -3.75 -13.56 21.27
CA SER A 76 -3.76 -12.15 20.87
C SER A 76 -2.72 -11.80 19.80
N ASN A 77 -1.90 -12.76 19.36
CA ASN A 77 -0.86 -12.48 18.38
C ASN A 77 -1.39 -12.63 16.95
N ASN A 78 -1.82 -11.52 16.34
CA ASN A 78 -2.40 -11.50 14.99
C ASN A 78 -1.43 -11.90 13.85
N ASN A 79 -0.16 -12.18 14.15
CA ASN A 79 0.85 -12.52 13.15
C ASN A 79 1.16 -14.02 13.06
N ILE A 80 0.66 -14.85 13.98
CA ILE A 80 0.93 -16.29 14.01
C ILE A 80 -0.37 -17.07 14.26
N LEU A 81 -0.41 -18.34 13.85
CA LEU A 81 -1.45 -19.29 14.26
C LEU A 81 -1.06 -19.90 15.61
N GLU A 82 -1.93 -19.80 16.61
CA GLU A 82 -1.70 -20.28 17.97
C GLU A 82 -2.60 -21.46 18.28
N ILE A 83 -2.12 -22.40 19.11
CA ILE A 83 -2.93 -23.54 19.55
C ILE A 83 -4.19 -23.00 20.24
N GLY A 84 -5.36 -23.55 19.90
CA GLY A 84 -6.66 -23.08 20.36
C GLY A 84 -7.31 -22.03 19.46
N ASP A 85 -6.62 -21.48 18.46
CA ASP A 85 -7.25 -20.61 17.47
C ASP A 85 -8.26 -21.39 16.63
N PHE A 86 -9.33 -20.70 16.24
CA PHE A 86 -10.35 -21.25 15.38
C PHE A 86 -10.01 -20.92 13.92
N VAL A 87 -10.14 -21.91 13.03
CA VAL A 87 -9.81 -21.75 11.61
C VAL A 87 -10.94 -22.22 10.71
N GLN A 88 -11.05 -21.57 9.56
CA GLN A 88 -11.98 -21.93 8.50
C GLN A 88 -11.26 -21.90 7.14
N GLY A 89 -11.40 -22.96 6.34
CA GLY A 89 -10.78 -23.03 5.01
C GLY A 89 -10.51 -24.46 4.57
N PHE A 90 -9.61 -24.65 3.59
CA PHE A 90 -9.27 -25.97 3.05
C PHE A 90 -7.93 -26.47 3.55
N VAL A 91 -7.91 -27.71 4.05
CA VAL A 91 -6.70 -28.46 4.43
C VAL A 91 -6.80 -29.84 3.80
N GLU A 92 -5.76 -30.29 3.09
CA GLU A 92 -5.76 -31.58 2.36
C GLU A 92 -7.03 -31.82 1.53
N GLU A 93 -7.47 -30.78 0.79
CA GLU A 93 -8.67 -30.79 -0.07
C GLU A 93 -10.01 -30.91 0.66
N GLN A 94 -10.02 -30.97 2.00
CA GLN A 94 -11.22 -30.94 2.83
C GLN A 94 -11.47 -29.55 3.39
N PHE A 95 -12.71 -29.06 3.26
CA PHE A 95 -13.13 -27.86 3.95
C PHE A 95 -13.31 -28.16 5.45
N ILE A 96 -12.64 -27.41 6.31
CA ILE A 96 -12.68 -27.57 7.75
C ILE A 96 -13.20 -26.31 8.44
N ASN A 97 -13.85 -26.54 9.57
CA ASN A 97 -14.24 -25.54 10.55
C ASN A 97 -13.83 -26.06 11.93
N ALA A 98 -12.62 -25.72 12.36
CA ALA A 98 -11.92 -26.50 13.38
C ALA A 98 -11.04 -25.64 14.30
N THR A 99 -10.70 -26.20 15.46
CA THR A 99 -9.71 -25.62 16.37
C THR A 99 -8.31 -26.15 16.02
N TYR A 100 -7.32 -25.28 15.96
CA TYR A 100 -5.93 -25.69 15.75
C TYR A 100 -5.35 -26.32 17.01
N ASN A 101 -4.96 -27.58 16.94
CA ASN A 101 -4.39 -28.35 18.05
C ASN A 101 -2.86 -28.30 18.10
N GLY A 102 -2.22 -27.66 17.11
CA GLY A 102 -0.76 -27.60 16.98
C GLY A 102 -0.19 -28.55 15.93
N GLY A 103 1.03 -28.26 15.46
CA GLY A 103 1.75 -29.08 14.48
C GLY A 103 1.90 -28.40 13.12
N ASP A 104 1.62 -29.15 12.06
CA ASP A 104 1.75 -28.71 10.68
C ASP A 104 0.38 -28.23 10.18
N SER A 105 0.24 -26.93 9.91
CA SER A 105 -1.01 -26.31 9.47
C SER A 105 -1.50 -26.81 8.10
N THR A 106 -0.69 -27.59 7.38
CA THR A 106 -1.09 -28.20 6.11
C THR A 106 -1.75 -29.56 6.27
N LYS A 107 -1.79 -30.13 7.49
CA LYS A 107 -2.30 -31.48 7.76
C LYS A 107 -3.58 -31.45 8.57
N LEU A 108 -4.57 -32.26 8.20
CA LEU A 108 -5.83 -32.38 8.95
C LEU A 108 -5.62 -32.85 10.39
N THR A 109 -4.54 -33.59 10.66
CA THR A 109 -4.20 -34.09 12.01
C THR A 109 -3.92 -32.98 13.02
N SER A 110 -3.59 -31.77 12.55
CA SER A 110 -3.35 -30.61 13.41
C SER A 110 -4.63 -29.86 13.80
N TYR A 111 -5.80 -30.36 13.40
CA TYR A 111 -7.09 -29.71 13.62
C TYR A 111 -8.09 -30.61 14.35
N GLY A 112 -8.75 -30.06 15.35
CA GLY A 112 -9.89 -30.66 16.02
C GLY A 112 -11.16 -30.39 15.23
N ILE A 113 -11.46 -31.24 14.26
CA ILE A 113 -12.66 -31.12 13.42
C ILE A 113 -13.85 -31.63 14.23
N TYR A 114 -14.80 -30.74 14.53
CA TYR A 114 -16.09 -31.13 15.08
C TYR A 114 -16.95 -31.61 13.91
N ASN A 115 -17.33 -32.89 13.90
CA ASN A 115 -18.30 -33.45 12.94
C ASN A 115 -19.69 -32.87 13.13
#